data_AF-A0A8S0RJS7-F1
#
_entry.id   AF-A0A8S0RJS7-F1
#
_cell.length_a   1.000
_cell.length_b   1.000
_cell.length_c   1.000
_cell.angle_alpha   90.00
_cell.angle_beta   90.00
_cell.angle_gamma   90.00
#
_symmetry.space_group_name_H-M   'P 1'
#
loop_
_entity.id
_entity.type
_entity.pdbx_description
1 polymer ?
#
loop_
_entity_poly.entity_id
_entity_poly.type
_entity_poly.pdbx_seq_one_letter_code
_entity_poly.pdbx_strand_id
1 'polypeptide(L)'
;MKCIYISCTYLLVLPMNIVCIGFNCSGLFGWVGRLFTFLFGPKYDGEYLHKIIREILGKTRLHDTLTNVVIPTFDIKNMQPRVFSTYQAIETPSLDARLSDICIGTSAAPTYLPAYYFKNQYKQSDVQEFNLIDGGVAANNPALVAMGQITKQIFDGNPDFFPIKPTDYGRFLVISVGTGSSKLENKYTAKKAAKWGIFGWLLNGGSNPIVDVFTQASADMVDLHISSVFQALHSEENYLRIQDDTLTGITSSVDGATKENLNKLVEIGQRLLKKAVSRVNLDSGLFEPIEKGGTNEDALKKFAKLLSEERILREVKSPFNKKCSK
;
A
#
# COMPACT_ATOMS: atom_id res chain seq x y z
N MET A 1 -11.26 23.26 -7.03
CA MET A 1 -11.71 21.89 -6.82
C MET A 1 -10.46 21.04 -6.76
N LYS A 2 -10.26 20.30 -5.66
CA LYS A 2 -9.04 19.53 -5.41
C LYS A 2 -9.30 18.03 -5.65
N CYS A 3 -8.34 17.32 -6.23
CA CYS A 3 -8.42 15.85 -6.39
C CYS A 3 -8.00 15.19 -5.08
N ILE A 4 -8.89 14.45 -4.43
CA ILE A 4 -8.65 13.85 -3.10
C ILE A 4 -8.21 12.40 -3.26
N TYR A 5 -7.12 12.02 -2.59
CA TYR A 5 -6.69 10.63 -2.53
C TYR A 5 -6.11 10.25 -1.17
N ILE A 6 -6.42 9.01 -0.74
CA ILE A 6 -5.84 8.36 0.42
C ILE A 6 -5.15 7.09 -0.05
N SER A 7 -3.82 7.04 0.10
CA SER A 7 -3.00 5.86 -0.14
C SER A 7 -2.78 5.12 1.18
N CYS A 8 -3.00 3.81 1.22
CA CYS A 8 -2.58 2.95 2.33
C CYS A 8 -1.77 1.79 1.77
N THR A 9 -0.67 1.45 2.45
CA THR A 9 0.24 0.38 2.00
C THR A 9 -0.35 -1.02 2.25
N TYR A 10 -1.32 -1.17 3.16
CA TYR A 10 -2.09 -2.40 3.37
C TYR A 10 -3.51 -2.06 3.89
N LEU A 11 -4.58 -2.45 3.17
CA LEU A 11 -5.97 -2.17 3.57
C LEU A 11 -6.65 -3.36 4.28
N LEU A 12 -5.91 -4.28 4.88
CA LEU A 12 -6.47 -5.44 5.58
C LEU A 12 -5.93 -5.51 7.01
N VAL A 13 -6.60 -4.82 7.94
CA VAL A 13 -6.51 -5.15 9.37
C VAL A 13 -7.62 -6.16 9.65
N LEU A 14 -7.29 -7.45 9.58
CA LEU A 14 -8.19 -8.53 9.96
C LEU A 14 -7.82 -9.04 11.36
N PRO A 15 -8.79 -9.34 12.23
CA PRO A 15 -8.53 -10.09 13.45
C PRO A 15 -8.13 -11.53 13.07
N MET A 16 -6.83 -11.81 12.98
CA MET A 16 -6.34 -13.16 12.76
C MET A 16 -6.39 -13.94 14.08
N ASN A 17 -7.29 -14.93 14.17
CA ASN A 17 -7.07 -16.09 15.04
C ASN A 17 -6.27 -17.11 14.22
N ILE A 18 -4.94 -17.08 14.36
CA ILE A 18 -4.05 -18.06 13.72
C ILE A 18 -4.09 -19.34 14.55
N VAL A 19 -4.54 -20.44 13.94
CA VAL A 19 -4.20 -21.78 14.43
C VAL A 19 -2.76 -22.04 14.02
N CYS A 20 -1.82 -21.78 14.93
CA CYS A 20 -0.44 -22.20 14.77
C CYS A 20 -0.38 -23.73 14.87
N ILE A 21 -0.27 -24.44 13.76
CA ILE A 21 0.27 -25.81 13.78
C ILE A 21 1.80 -25.67 13.90
N GLY A 22 2.25 -25.27 15.08
CA GLY A 22 3.65 -25.23 15.44
C GLY A 22 4.10 -26.61 15.89
N PHE A 23 4.86 -27.33 15.05
CA PHE A 23 5.70 -28.40 15.56
C PHE A 23 6.79 -27.77 16.44
N ASN A 24 6.55 -27.76 17.75
CA ASN A 24 7.48 -27.24 18.73
C ASN A 24 8.56 -28.30 19.02
N CYS A 25 9.59 -28.35 18.18
CA CYS A 25 10.81 -29.10 18.49
C CYS A 25 11.95 -28.12 18.79
N SER A 26 12.17 -27.88 20.09
CA SER A 26 13.35 -27.18 20.61
C SER A 26 14.60 -28.05 20.43
N GLY A 27 15.46 -27.70 19.48
CA GLY A 27 16.74 -28.38 19.24
C GLY A 27 17.33 -28.12 17.85
N LEU A 28 18.51 -28.68 17.58
CA LEU A 28 19.24 -28.61 16.29
C LEU A 28 18.35 -29.04 15.11
N PHE A 29 17.41 -29.97 15.34
CA PHE A 29 16.41 -30.44 14.37
C PHE A 29 15.33 -29.42 14.01
N GLY A 30 15.01 -28.47 14.91
CA GLY A 30 14.03 -27.40 14.64
C GLY A 30 14.58 -26.26 13.76
N TRP A 31 15.91 -26.13 13.67
CA TRP A 31 16.56 -25.24 12.70
C TRP A 31 16.56 -25.86 11.31
N VAL A 32 16.88 -27.16 11.21
CA VAL A 32 16.81 -27.93 9.97
C VAL A 32 15.37 -27.96 9.43
N GLY A 33 14.37 -28.26 10.27
CA GLY A 33 12.95 -28.25 9.86
C GLY A 33 12.46 -26.89 9.34
N ARG A 34 12.93 -25.77 9.93
CA ARG A 34 12.63 -24.41 9.44
C ARG A 34 13.33 -24.08 8.12
N LEU A 35 14.56 -24.57 7.94
CA LEU A 35 15.29 -24.45 6.68
C LEU A 35 14.60 -25.25 5.56
N PHE A 36 14.10 -26.45 5.88
CA PHE A 36 13.34 -27.29 4.95
C PHE A 36 12.00 -26.67 4.55
N THR A 37 11.22 -26.11 5.50
CA THR A 37 9.96 -25.43 5.16
C THR A 37 10.16 -24.21 4.27
N PHE A 38 11.24 -23.45 4.47
CA PHE A 38 11.61 -22.31 3.61
C PHE A 38 12.05 -22.72 2.20
N LEU A 39 12.57 -23.93 2.02
CA LEU A 39 13.04 -24.44 0.73
C LEU A 39 11.93 -25.04 -0.14
N PHE A 40 10.80 -25.46 0.46
CA PHE A 40 9.75 -26.20 -0.24
C PHE A 40 8.39 -25.48 -0.32
N GLY A 41 8.26 -24.27 0.22
CA GLY A 41 7.03 -23.49 0.10
C GLY A 41 7.03 -22.13 0.83
N PRO A 42 5.96 -21.35 0.69
CA PRO A 42 5.77 -20.12 1.46
C PRO A 42 5.60 -20.42 2.97
N LYS A 43 5.91 -19.44 3.82
CA LYS A 43 5.78 -19.55 5.28
C LYS A 43 4.35 -19.86 5.75
N TYR A 44 3.35 -19.39 5.00
CA TYR A 44 1.93 -19.57 5.26
C TYR A 44 1.24 -20.14 4.02
N ASP A 45 0.21 -20.98 4.21
CA ASP A 45 -0.57 -21.58 3.12
C ASP A 45 -1.57 -20.62 2.46
N GLY A 46 -1.93 -19.52 3.14
CA GLY A 46 -2.88 -18.51 2.68
C GLY A 46 -4.36 -18.91 2.78
N GLU A 47 -4.70 -20.15 3.10
CA GLU A 47 -6.09 -20.65 3.06
C GLU A 47 -7.02 -19.89 4.01
N TYR A 48 -6.54 -19.63 5.23
CA TYR A 48 -7.31 -18.85 6.20
C TYR A 48 -7.51 -17.40 5.75
N LEU A 49 -6.47 -16.77 5.17
CA LEU A 49 -6.56 -15.42 4.63
C LEU A 49 -7.58 -15.35 3.49
N HIS A 50 -7.51 -16.31 2.55
CA HIS A 50 -8.45 -16.41 1.44
C HIS A 50 -9.90 -16.55 1.93
N LYS A 51 -10.13 -17.40 2.93
CA LYS A 51 -11.44 -17.59 3.54
C LYS A 51 -11.99 -16.28 4.10
N ILE A 52 -11.23 -15.59 4.96
CA ILE A 52 -11.71 -14.35 5.60
C ILE A 52 -11.94 -13.25 4.56
N ILE A 53 -11.05 -13.08 3.58
CA ILE A 53 -11.23 -12.09 2.51
C ILE A 53 -12.52 -12.37 1.72
N ARG A 54 -12.78 -13.64 1.37
CA ARG A 54 -13.99 -14.04 0.65
C ARG A 54 -15.25 -13.88 1.50
N GLU A 55 -15.19 -14.14 2.80
CA GLU A 55 -16.31 -13.93 3.72
C GLU A 55 -16.67 -12.45 3.84
N ILE A 56 -15.67 -11.56 3.94
CA ILE A 56 -15.88 -10.11 4.10
C ILE A 56 -16.35 -9.46 2.80
N LEU A 57 -15.70 -9.78 1.68
CA LEU A 57 -15.98 -9.12 0.40
C LEU A 57 -17.07 -9.82 -0.41
N GLY A 58 -17.45 -11.04 -0.03
CA GLY A 58 -18.51 -11.80 -0.69
C GLY A 58 -18.31 -11.92 -2.20
N LYS A 59 -19.30 -11.42 -2.95
CA LYS A 59 -19.33 -11.47 -4.42
C LYS A 59 -18.98 -10.12 -5.08
N THR A 60 -18.60 -9.12 -4.29
CA THR A 60 -18.34 -7.76 -4.76
C THR A 60 -17.22 -7.75 -5.80
N ARG A 61 -17.46 -7.04 -6.91
CA ARG A 61 -16.51 -6.85 -8.02
C ARG A 61 -15.90 -5.45 -7.98
N LEU A 62 -14.86 -5.25 -8.78
CA LEU A 62 -14.11 -4.00 -8.81
C LEU A 62 -14.98 -2.79 -9.19
N HIS A 63 -15.97 -2.97 -10.08
CA HIS A 63 -16.91 -1.90 -10.42
C HIS A 63 -17.90 -1.55 -9.31
N ASP A 64 -18.12 -2.43 -8.33
CA ASP A 64 -19.07 -2.20 -7.22
C ASP A 64 -18.50 -1.26 -6.14
N THR A 65 -17.24 -0.81 -6.27
CA THR A 65 -16.59 0.05 -5.29
C THR A 65 -17.27 1.42 -5.18
N LEU A 66 -17.55 1.87 -3.96
CA LEU A 66 -18.21 3.16 -3.67
C LEU A 66 -17.38 4.39 -4.06
N THR A 67 -16.07 4.20 -4.22
CA THR A 67 -15.12 5.22 -4.67
C THR A 67 -14.10 4.55 -5.58
N ASN A 68 -13.38 5.36 -6.35
CA ASN A 68 -12.33 4.85 -7.21
C ASN A 68 -11.20 4.26 -6.37
N VAL A 69 -10.89 2.98 -6.59
CA VAL A 69 -9.76 2.29 -5.97
C VAL A 69 -8.64 2.09 -6.98
N VAL A 70 -7.42 1.95 -6.48
CA VAL A 70 -6.21 1.64 -7.25
C VAL A 70 -5.41 0.62 -6.44
N ILE A 71 -5.38 -0.62 -6.89
CA ILE A 71 -4.79 -1.75 -6.17
C ILE A 71 -3.67 -2.35 -7.04
N PRO A 72 -2.38 -2.08 -6.74
CA PRO A 72 -1.28 -2.68 -7.48
C PRO A 72 -1.13 -4.17 -7.14
N THR A 73 -0.72 -4.95 -8.11
CA THR A 73 -0.27 -6.34 -8.00
C THR A 73 0.90 -6.53 -8.98
N PHE A 74 1.60 -7.66 -8.93
CA PHE A 74 2.58 -8.01 -9.95
C PHE A 74 2.22 -9.35 -10.60
N ASP A 75 2.11 -9.36 -11.93
CA ASP A 75 1.79 -10.58 -12.68
C ASP A 75 3.09 -11.29 -13.06
N ILE A 76 3.35 -12.44 -12.44
CA ILE A 76 4.59 -13.20 -12.64
C ILE A 76 4.63 -13.99 -13.95
N LYS A 77 3.48 -14.23 -14.58
CA LYS A 77 3.42 -14.88 -15.90
C LYS A 77 3.79 -13.88 -17.00
N ASN A 78 3.29 -12.65 -16.87
CA ASN A 78 3.55 -11.58 -17.83
C ASN A 78 4.77 -10.70 -17.48
N MET A 79 5.37 -10.91 -16.30
CA MET A 79 6.51 -10.14 -15.77
C MET A 79 6.28 -8.62 -15.77
N GLN A 80 5.07 -8.20 -15.38
CA GLN A 80 4.69 -6.78 -15.36
C GLN A 80 3.78 -6.43 -14.17
N PRO A 81 3.84 -5.19 -13.65
CA PRO A 81 2.84 -4.71 -12.71
C PRO A 81 1.44 -4.79 -13.32
N ARG A 82 0.48 -5.23 -12.52
CA ARG A 82 -0.94 -5.20 -12.86
C ARG A 82 -1.66 -4.35 -11.83
N VAL A 83 -2.12 -3.18 -12.24
CA VAL A 83 -2.95 -2.32 -11.41
C VAL A 83 -4.40 -2.65 -11.67
N PHE A 84 -5.18 -2.89 -10.62
CA PHE A 84 -6.63 -2.97 -10.68
C PHE A 84 -7.19 -1.63 -10.24
N SER A 85 -7.86 -0.91 -11.15
CA SER A 85 -8.54 0.34 -10.80
C SER A 85 -9.99 0.34 -11.26
N THR A 86 -10.85 1.01 -10.50
CA THR A 86 -12.27 1.18 -10.87
C THR A 86 -12.39 1.84 -12.24
N TYR A 87 -11.53 2.82 -12.55
CA TYR A 87 -11.47 3.45 -13.88
C TYR A 87 -11.14 2.44 -14.99
N GLN A 88 -10.13 1.60 -14.80
CA GLN A 88 -9.76 0.60 -15.80
C GLN A 88 -10.81 -0.51 -15.95
N ALA A 89 -11.55 -0.84 -14.90
CA ALA A 89 -12.65 -1.81 -14.96
C ALA A 89 -13.79 -1.32 -15.88
N ILE A 90 -14.05 0.00 -15.89
CA ILE A 90 -15.05 0.62 -16.76
C ILE A 90 -14.59 0.58 -18.22
N GLU A 91 -13.33 0.92 -18.49
CA GLU A 91 -12.75 0.94 -19.84
C GLU A 91 -12.52 -0.48 -20.41
N THR A 92 -12.09 -1.41 -19.55
CA THR A 92 -11.66 -2.77 -19.91
C THR A 92 -12.38 -3.78 -19.00
N PRO A 93 -13.57 -4.25 -19.41
CA PRO A 93 -14.39 -5.12 -18.56
C PRO A 93 -13.74 -6.46 -18.15
N SER A 94 -12.74 -6.95 -18.89
CA SER A 94 -11.97 -8.14 -18.51
C SER A 94 -11.15 -7.95 -17.22
N LEU A 95 -10.90 -6.70 -16.82
CA LEU A 95 -10.23 -6.32 -15.57
C LEU A 95 -11.18 -6.18 -14.38
N ASP A 96 -12.50 -6.22 -14.61
CA ASP A 96 -13.50 -6.22 -13.55
C ASP A 96 -13.53 -7.60 -12.86
N ALA A 97 -12.58 -7.85 -11.96
CA ALA A 97 -12.48 -9.08 -11.19
C ALA A 97 -13.20 -8.95 -9.84
N ARG A 98 -13.38 -10.07 -9.12
CA ARG A 98 -13.85 -10.02 -7.73
C ARG A 98 -12.83 -9.30 -6.87
N LEU A 99 -13.30 -8.42 -5.99
CA LEU A 99 -12.42 -7.72 -5.07
C LEU A 99 -11.66 -8.69 -4.17
N SER A 100 -12.27 -9.83 -3.80
CA SER A 100 -11.58 -10.87 -3.03
C SER A 100 -10.38 -11.45 -3.76
N ASP A 101 -10.48 -11.71 -5.06
CA ASP A 101 -9.36 -12.23 -5.87
C ASP A 101 -8.23 -11.18 -5.98
N ILE A 102 -8.60 -9.91 -6.18
CA ILE A 102 -7.64 -8.80 -6.24
C ILE A 102 -6.94 -8.62 -4.88
N CYS A 103 -7.70 -8.62 -3.77
CA CYS A 103 -7.18 -8.47 -2.41
C CYS A 103 -6.22 -9.61 -2.04
N ILE A 104 -6.54 -10.86 -2.41
CA ILE A 104 -5.62 -11.99 -2.21
C ILE A 104 -4.34 -11.78 -3.03
N GLY A 105 -4.48 -11.43 -4.31
CA GLY A 105 -3.33 -11.20 -5.20
C GLY A 105 -2.40 -10.09 -4.70
N THR A 106 -2.93 -8.94 -4.27
CA THR A 106 -2.10 -7.82 -3.77
C THR A 106 -1.41 -8.13 -2.45
N SER A 107 -1.86 -9.12 -1.68
CA SER A 107 -1.28 -9.48 -0.38
C SER A 107 -0.36 -10.71 -0.46
N ALA A 108 -0.21 -11.33 -1.63
CA ALA A 108 0.55 -12.57 -1.82
C ALA A 108 2.07 -12.32 -1.82
N ALA A 109 2.62 -11.92 -0.67
CA ALA A 109 4.02 -11.55 -0.49
C ALA A 109 4.95 -12.75 -0.73
N PRO A 110 5.94 -12.65 -1.65
CA PRO A 110 6.90 -13.72 -1.88
C PRO A 110 7.55 -14.19 -0.59
N THR A 111 7.79 -15.50 -0.46
CA THR A 111 8.27 -16.20 0.75
C THR A 111 7.29 -16.29 1.92
N TYR A 112 6.27 -15.42 1.98
CA TYR A 112 5.26 -15.43 3.04
C TYR A 112 4.00 -16.18 2.63
N LEU A 113 3.46 -15.88 1.46
CA LEU A 113 2.19 -16.41 0.95
C LEU A 113 2.37 -16.98 -0.45
N PRO A 114 1.56 -17.97 -0.86
CA PRO A 114 1.60 -18.50 -2.22
C PRO A 114 1.17 -17.45 -3.23
N ALA A 115 1.74 -17.51 -4.44
CA ALA A 115 1.23 -16.76 -5.58
C ALA A 115 -0.24 -17.13 -5.85
N TYR A 116 -1.04 -16.14 -6.26
CA TYR A 116 -2.47 -16.32 -6.45
C TYR A 116 -2.83 -16.41 -7.92
N TYR A 117 -3.55 -17.47 -8.27
CA TYR A 117 -4.08 -17.67 -9.61
C TYR A 117 -5.60 -17.61 -9.62
N PHE A 118 -6.16 -16.88 -10.58
CA PHE A 118 -7.58 -16.95 -10.89
C PHE A 118 -7.86 -16.63 -12.35
N LYS A 119 -9.06 -16.97 -12.80
CA LYS A 119 -9.61 -16.57 -14.09
C LYS A 119 -10.72 -15.57 -13.85
N ASN A 120 -10.70 -14.46 -14.57
CA ASN A 120 -11.85 -13.59 -14.70
C ASN A 120 -12.49 -13.80 -16.06
N GLN A 121 -13.82 -13.80 -16.09
CA GLN A 121 -14.59 -13.96 -17.31
C GLN A 121 -15.66 -12.88 -17.35
N TYR A 122 -15.60 -12.04 -18.38
CA TYR A 122 -16.61 -11.01 -18.62
C TYR A 122 -17.66 -11.48 -19.63
N LYS A 123 -17.22 -12.04 -20.77
CA LYS A 123 -18.06 -12.71 -21.77
C LYS A 123 -17.54 -14.12 -22.03
N GLN A 124 -18.35 -15.00 -22.63
CA GLN A 124 -17.97 -16.39 -22.88
C GLN A 124 -16.64 -16.54 -23.63
N SER A 125 -16.31 -15.60 -24.53
CA SER A 125 -15.08 -15.58 -25.32
C SER A 125 -13.91 -14.82 -24.69
N ASP A 126 -14.08 -14.18 -23.53
CA ASP A 126 -13.10 -13.25 -22.95
C ASP A 126 -12.72 -13.69 -21.53
N VAL A 127 -11.94 -14.76 -21.48
CA VAL A 127 -11.38 -15.33 -20.24
C VAL A 127 -9.96 -14.83 -20.09
N GLN A 128 -9.72 -14.04 -19.05
CA GLN A 128 -8.40 -13.55 -18.70
C GLN A 128 -7.86 -14.29 -17.48
N GLU A 129 -6.63 -14.78 -17.59
CA GLU A 129 -5.92 -15.42 -16.48
C GLU A 129 -5.03 -14.41 -15.77
N PHE A 130 -4.97 -14.51 -14.44
CA PHE A 130 -4.12 -13.68 -13.59
C PHE A 130 -3.24 -14.57 -12.73
N ASN A 131 -1.93 -14.28 -12.70
CA ASN A 131 -0.93 -15.02 -11.94
C ASN A 131 -0.20 -14.01 -11.04
N LEU A 132 -0.80 -13.67 -9.92
CA LEU A 132 -0.47 -12.47 -9.15
C LEU A 132 0.38 -12.80 -7.92
N ILE A 133 1.30 -11.90 -7.62
CA ILE A 133 1.94 -11.74 -6.32
C ILE A 133 1.72 -10.32 -5.81
N ASP A 134 2.19 -10.08 -4.58
CA ASP A 134 2.04 -8.83 -3.84
C ASP A 134 2.37 -7.57 -4.64
N GLY A 135 1.53 -6.56 -4.47
CA GLY A 135 1.68 -5.25 -5.09
C GLY A 135 2.90 -4.47 -4.63
N GLY A 136 3.41 -4.74 -3.43
CA GLY A 136 4.62 -4.16 -2.86
C GLY A 136 5.89 -4.47 -3.65
N VAL A 137 5.91 -5.55 -4.44
CA VAL A 137 6.99 -5.83 -5.40
C VAL A 137 7.05 -4.77 -6.50
N ALA A 138 5.90 -4.21 -6.89
CA ALA A 138 5.80 -3.18 -7.92
C ALA A 138 5.78 -1.76 -7.33
N ALA A 139 4.91 -1.54 -6.34
CA ALA A 139 4.60 -0.25 -5.76
C ALA A 139 4.27 -0.39 -4.28
N ASN A 140 5.30 -0.52 -3.43
CA ASN A 140 5.15 -0.54 -1.98
C ASN A 140 4.69 0.81 -1.39
N ASN A 141 4.67 1.87 -2.20
CA ASN A 141 3.96 3.10 -1.89
C ASN A 141 3.06 3.45 -3.10
N PRO A 142 1.76 3.10 -3.07
CA PRO A 142 0.89 3.27 -4.22
C PRO A 142 0.50 4.73 -4.50
N ALA A 143 1.00 5.71 -3.74
CA ALA A 143 0.63 7.11 -3.90
C ALA A 143 0.93 7.62 -5.31
N LEU A 144 2.10 7.29 -5.87
CA LEU A 144 2.45 7.70 -7.23
C LEU A 144 1.62 6.97 -8.29
N VAL A 145 1.32 5.68 -8.08
CA VAL A 145 0.44 4.91 -8.99
C VAL A 145 -0.95 5.54 -9.06
N ALA A 146 -1.51 5.92 -7.91
CA ALA A 146 -2.81 6.56 -7.83
C ALA A 146 -2.83 7.96 -8.45
N MET A 147 -1.80 8.77 -8.19
CA MET A 147 -1.64 10.06 -8.85
C MET A 147 -1.60 9.89 -10.38
N GLY A 148 -0.85 8.90 -10.88
CA GLY A 148 -0.80 8.58 -12.31
C GLY A 148 -2.15 8.17 -12.89
N GLN A 149 -2.94 7.37 -12.17
CA GLN A 149 -4.31 7.02 -12.61
C GLN A 149 -5.21 8.25 -12.72
N ILE A 150 -5.16 9.15 -11.73
CA ILE A 150 -5.94 10.40 -11.78
C ILE A 150 -5.46 11.29 -12.94
N THR A 151 -4.15 11.45 -13.11
CA THR A 151 -3.57 12.20 -14.23
C THR A 151 -4.02 11.64 -15.59
N LYS A 152 -4.07 10.31 -15.74
CA LYS A 152 -4.62 9.67 -16.94
C LYS A 152 -6.08 10.06 -17.16
N GLN A 153 -6.92 9.97 -16.13
CA GLN A 153 -8.35 10.31 -16.25
C GLN A 153 -8.57 11.80 -16.60
N ILE A 154 -7.75 12.71 -16.05
CA ILE A 154 -7.78 14.13 -16.42
C ILE A 154 -7.39 14.30 -17.89
N PHE A 155 -6.33 13.62 -18.33
CA PHE A 155 -5.85 13.68 -19.71
C PHE A 155 -6.90 13.14 -20.70
N ASP A 156 -7.57 12.04 -20.35
CA ASP A 156 -8.62 11.42 -21.15
C ASP A 156 -9.95 12.21 -21.11
N GLY A 157 -10.01 13.32 -20.36
CA GLY A 157 -11.16 14.22 -20.33
C GLY A 157 -12.35 13.69 -19.52
N ASN A 158 -12.10 12.86 -18.50
CA ASN A 158 -13.15 12.33 -17.64
C ASN A 158 -13.94 13.49 -16.98
N PRO A 159 -15.29 13.52 -17.14
CA PRO A 159 -16.12 14.65 -16.71
C PRO A 159 -16.20 14.85 -15.20
N ASP A 160 -15.80 13.85 -14.40
CA ASP A 160 -15.71 13.98 -12.94
C ASP A 160 -14.56 14.90 -12.49
N PHE A 161 -13.62 15.16 -13.40
CA PHE A 161 -12.49 16.06 -13.17
C PHE A 161 -12.70 17.41 -13.85
N PHE A 162 -12.29 18.46 -13.15
CA PHE A 162 -12.25 19.79 -13.75
C PHE A 162 -11.17 19.83 -14.82
N PRO A 163 -11.35 20.61 -15.89
CA PRO A 163 -10.32 20.83 -16.90
C PRO A 163 -9.15 21.57 -16.26
N ILE A 164 -8.23 20.79 -15.70
CA ILE A 164 -6.93 21.22 -15.19
C ILE A 164 -5.86 20.61 -16.08
N LYS A 165 -4.68 21.23 -16.12
CA LYS A 165 -3.55 20.60 -16.82
C LYS A 165 -3.23 19.28 -16.10
N PRO A 166 -3.00 18.16 -16.82
CA PRO A 166 -2.68 16.88 -16.19
C PRO A 166 -1.45 16.93 -15.26
N THR A 167 -0.58 17.92 -15.44
CA THR A 167 0.62 18.17 -14.61
C THR A 167 0.38 19.14 -13.44
N ASP A 168 -0.84 19.67 -13.26
CA ASP A 168 -1.18 20.61 -12.18
C ASP A 168 -1.41 19.86 -10.84
N TYR A 169 -0.35 19.22 -10.33
CA TYR A 169 -0.40 18.49 -9.06
C TYR A 169 -0.67 19.40 -7.86
N GLY A 170 -0.54 20.72 -8.00
CA GLY A 170 -0.96 21.69 -6.98
C GLY A 170 -2.47 21.68 -6.70
N ARG A 171 -3.27 21.03 -7.56
CA ARG A 171 -4.70 20.78 -7.32
C ARG A 171 -4.97 19.46 -6.61
N PHE A 172 -3.98 18.61 -6.37
CA PHE A 172 -4.17 17.34 -5.70
C PHE A 172 -4.11 17.57 -4.19
N LEU A 173 -4.89 16.82 -3.43
CA LEU A 173 -4.76 16.61 -1.99
C LEU A 173 -4.47 15.14 -1.78
N VAL A 174 -3.27 14.83 -1.30
CA VAL A 174 -2.79 13.47 -1.17
C VAL A 174 -2.45 13.20 0.29
N ILE A 175 -3.13 12.23 0.89
CA ILE A 175 -2.73 11.63 2.15
C ILE A 175 -2.11 10.27 1.83
N SER A 176 -0.85 10.06 2.22
CA SER A 176 -0.17 8.77 2.08
C SER A 176 0.17 8.23 3.46
N VAL A 177 -0.34 7.05 3.80
CA VAL A 177 -0.14 6.41 5.10
C VAL A 177 0.74 5.18 4.93
N GLY A 178 1.91 5.22 5.57
CA GLY A 178 2.82 4.09 5.64
C GLY A 178 2.55 3.23 6.86
N THR A 179 3.06 2.00 6.83
CA THR A 179 2.99 1.05 7.95
C THR A 179 4.22 1.09 8.85
N GLY A 180 5.04 2.13 8.69
CA GLY A 180 6.33 2.26 9.34
C GLY A 180 7.42 1.40 8.72
N SER A 181 8.65 1.65 9.13
CA SER A 181 9.85 0.94 8.70
C SER A 181 10.86 0.86 9.86
N SER A 182 11.85 -0.02 9.72
CA SER A 182 13.00 -0.10 10.62
C SER A 182 14.24 0.57 10.02
N LYS A 183 14.07 1.65 9.25
CA LYS A 183 15.16 2.31 8.51
C LYS A 183 16.29 2.76 9.44
N LEU A 184 15.96 3.16 10.67
CA LEU A 184 16.93 3.63 11.67
C LEU A 184 17.62 2.51 12.46
N GLU A 185 17.22 1.25 12.28
CA GLU A 185 17.86 0.10 12.96
C GLU A 185 19.24 -0.24 12.37
N ASN A 186 19.57 0.27 11.17
CA ASN A 186 20.84 0.00 10.47
C ASN A 186 21.14 -1.53 10.37
N LYS A 187 20.10 -2.31 10.04
CA LYS A 187 20.15 -3.79 10.01
C LYS A 187 21.33 -4.33 9.17
N TYR A 188 21.63 -3.68 8.06
CA TYR A 188 22.58 -4.15 7.06
C TYR A 188 23.75 -3.18 6.89
N THR A 189 24.96 -3.70 6.70
CA THR A 189 26.15 -2.90 6.36
C THR A 189 26.91 -3.55 5.21
N ALA A 190 27.56 -2.74 4.38
CA ALA A 190 28.38 -3.25 3.27
C ALA A 190 29.45 -4.24 3.75
N LYS A 191 30.09 -3.98 4.90
CA LYS A 191 31.09 -4.89 5.49
C LYS A 191 30.49 -6.27 5.86
N LYS A 192 29.25 -6.32 6.33
CA LYS A 192 28.54 -7.58 6.61
C LYS A 192 28.13 -8.27 5.30
N ALA A 193 27.54 -7.50 4.37
CA ALA A 193 26.98 -8.01 3.13
C ALA A 193 28.02 -8.41 2.08
N ALA A 194 29.26 -7.91 2.17
CA ALA A 194 30.34 -8.23 1.24
C ALA A 194 30.68 -9.73 1.18
N LYS A 195 30.31 -10.51 2.21
CA LYS A 195 30.53 -11.96 2.27
C LYS A 195 29.25 -12.76 1.98
N TRP A 196 28.15 -12.11 1.64
CA TRP A 196 26.87 -12.80 1.41
C TRP A 196 26.82 -13.41 0.01
N GLY A 197 26.57 -14.72 -0.04
CA GLY A 197 26.03 -15.38 -1.23
C GLY A 197 24.50 -15.37 -1.24
N ILE A 198 23.89 -16.21 -2.09
CA ILE A 198 22.42 -16.32 -2.23
C ILE A 198 21.72 -16.50 -0.87
N PHE A 199 22.21 -17.41 -0.03
CA PHE A 199 21.64 -17.63 1.31
C PHE A 199 21.77 -16.40 2.21
N GLY A 200 22.87 -15.65 2.13
CA GLY A 200 23.04 -14.45 2.95
C GLY A 200 22.07 -13.34 2.54
N TRP A 201 21.72 -13.25 1.25
CA TRP A 201 20.75 -12.27 0.73
C TRP A 201 19.28 -12.68 0.93
N LEU A 202 19.01 -13.99 0.97
CA LEU A 202 17.66 -14.51 1.18
C LEU A 202 17.33 -14.80 2.65
N LEU A 203 18.32 -15.13 3.48
CA LEU A 203 18.13 -15.66 4.83
C LEU A 203 19.18 -15.06 5.77
N ASN A 204 18.96 -13.83 6.25
CA ASN A 204 19.85 -13.20 7.22
C ASN A 204 19.11 -12.75 8.47
N GLY A 205 19.51 -13.28 9.64
CA GLY A 205 18.96 -12.83 10.92
C GLY A 205 17.45 -13.01 11.07
N GLY A 206 16.84 -13.94 10.33
CA GLY A 206 15.38 -14.15 10.30
C GLY A 206 14.62 -13.16 9.42
N SER A 207 15.32 -12.34 8.63
CA SER A 207 14.77 -11.44 7.61
C SER A 207 15.21 -11.87 6.21
N ASN A 208 14.61 -11.26 5.18
CA ASN A 208 14.94 -11.49 3.77
C ASN A 208 15.54 -10.20 3.17
N PRO A 209 16.87 -9.95 3.33
CA PRO A 209 17.47 -8.67 2.98
C PRO A 209 17.17 -8.16 1.58
N ILE A 210 17.15 -9.05 0.58
CA ILE A 210 16.85 -8.65 -0.81
C ILE A 210 15.40 -8.15 -0.97
N VAL A 211 14.45 -8.78 -0.29
CA VAL A 211 13.05 -8.35 -0.29
C VAL A 211 12.93 -7.01 0.43
N ASP A 212 13.56 -6.86 1.60
CA ASP A 212 13.58 -5.60 2.35
C ASP A 212 14.13 -4.44 1.52
N VAL A 213 15.26 -4.65 0.83
CA VAL A 213 15.91 -3.62 0.00
C VAL A 213 15.02 -3.19 -1.14
N PHE A 214 14.45 -4.12 -1.92
CA PHE A 214 13.58 -3.74 -3.05
C PHE A 214 12.29 -3.08 -2.58
N THR A 215 11.71 -3.57 -1.49
CA THR A 215 10.46 -3.06 -0.91
C THR A 215 10.64 -1.65 -0.34
N GLN A 216 11.75 -1.41 0.38
CA GLN A 216 12.10 -0.10 0.91
C GLN A 216 12.48 0.88 -0.21
N ALA A 217 13.28 0.44 -1.19
CA ALA A 217 13.66 1.28 -2.33
C ALA A 217 12.44 1.75 -3.12
N SER A 218 11.46 0.87 -3.35
CA SER A 218 10.19 1.21 -4.02
C SER A 218 9.44 2.32 -3.26
N ALA A 219 9.34 2.22 -1.92
CA ALA A 219 8.66 3.22 -1.11
C ALA A 219 9.42 4.56 -1.04
N ASP A 220 10.74 4.51 -0.81
CA ASP A 220 11.59 5.70 -0.70
C ASP A 220 11.60 6.52 -2.00
N MET A 221 11.70 5.84 -3.15
CA MET A 221 11.71 6.51 -4.45
C MET A 221 10.40 7.27 -4.69
N VAL A 222 9.26 6.69 -4.30
CA VAL A 222 7.97 7.38 -4.41
C VAL A 222 7.91 8.60 -3.50
N ASP A 223 8.35 8.48 -2.24
CA ASP A 223 8.32 9.59 -1.29
C ASP A 223 9.22 10.75 -1.74
N LEU A 224 10.41 10.45 -2.29
CA LEU A 224 11.30 11.44 -2.89
C LEU A 224 10.65 12.13 -4.10
N HIS A 225 10.15 11.35 -5.06
CA HIS A 225 9.55 11.90 -6.30
C HIS A 225 8.35 12.80 -6.01
N ILE A 226 7.41 12.32 -5.19
CA ILE A 226 6.22 13.10 -4.84
C ILE A 226 6.66 14.38 -4.11
N SER A 227 7.57 14.28 -3.15
CA SER A 227 8.02 15.45 -2.39
C SER A 227 8.71 16.49 -3.29
N SER A 228 9.58 16.07 -4.22
CA SER A 228 10.20 16.97 -5.19
C SER A 228 9.17 17.66 -6.09
N VAL A 229 8.17 16.92 -6.59
CA VAL A 229 7.12 17.49 -7.46
C VAL A 229 6.27 18.51 -6.71
N PHE A 230 5.80 18.19 -5.50
CA PHE A 230 4.98 19.12 -4.72
C PHE A 230 5.77 20.35 -4.24
N GLN A 231 7.08 20.23 -3.96
CA GLN A 231 7.97 21.35 -3.68
C GLN A 231 8.18 22.26 -4.90
N ALA A 232 8.44 21.68 -6.07
CA ALA A 232 8.62 22.44 -7.30
C ALA A 232 7.36 23.24 -7.70
N LEU A 233 6.19 22.80 -7.23
CA LEU A 233 4.90 23.45 -7.49
C LEU A 233 4.41 24.32 -6.31
N HIS A 234 5.25 24.57 -5.30
CA HIS A 234 4.91 25.35 -4.09
C HIS A 234 3.59 24.90 -3.44
N SER A 235 3.37 23.59 -3.41
CA SER A 235 2.13 22.95 -2.99
C SER A 235 2.37 21.90 -1.92
N GLU A 236 3.47 22.01 -1.17
CA GLU A 236 3.93 20.98 -0.24
C GLU A 236 2.93 20.67 0.87
N GLU A 237 2.07 21.62 1.24
CA GLU A 237 1.00 21.42 2.22
C GLU A 237 -0.12 20.49 1.73
N ASN A 238 -0.19 20.25 0.43
CA ASN A 238 -1.19 19.37 -0.18
C ASN A 238 -0.77 17.89 -0.18
N TYR A 239 0.48 17.58 0.15
CA TYR A 239 0.95 16.20 0.34
C TYR A 239 1.27 15.95 1.81
N LEU A 240 0.48 15.08 2.44
CA LEU A 240 0.69 14.62 3.81
C LEU A 240 1.12 13.16 3.81
N ARG A 241 2.37 12.90 4.22
CA ARG A 241 2.90 11.55 4.44
C ARG A 241 2.96 11.26 5.93
N ILE A 242 2.25 10.23 6.39
CA ILE A 242 2.29 9.75 7.77
C ILE A 242 3.08 8.45 7.78
N GLN A 243 4.26 8.48 8.41
CA GLN A 243 5.21 7.37 8.42
C GLN A 243 6.01 7.34 9.71
N ASP A 244 6.38 6.14 10.17
CA ASP A 244 7.26 5.95 11.34
C ASP A 244 8.46 5.06 10.99
N ASP A 245 9.66 5.63 10.92
CA ASP A 245 10.90 4.91 10.59
C ASP A 245 11.65 4.36 11.81
N THR A 246 11.03 4.41 13.00
CA THR A 246 11.63 4.02 14.29
C THR A 246 11.21 2.63 14.76
N LEU A 247 10.55 1.83 13.92
CA LEU A 247 10.14 0.46 14.29
C LEU A 247 11.38 -0.41 14.50
N THR A 248 11.32 -1.35 15.45
CA THR A 248 12.45 -2.22 15.80
C THR A 248 11.97 -3.60 16.23
N GLY A 249 12.79 -4.63 15.98
CA GLY A 249 12.46 -6.00 16.38
C GLY A 249 11.09 -6.45 15.85
N ILE A 250 10.25 -7.04 16.72
CA ILE A 250 8.96 -7.62 16.32
C ILE A 250 7.94 -6.59 15.80
N THR A 251 8.05 -5.31 16.19
CA THR A 251 7.15 -4.27 15.65
C THR A 251 7.49 -3.90 14.21
N SER A 252 8.69 -4.25 13.73
CA SER A 252 9.08 -4.12 12.32
C SER A 252 8.78 -5.37 11.48
N SER A 253 8.29 -6.45 12.10
CA SER A 253 7.97 -7.71 11.40
C SER A 253 6.61 -7.61 10.72
N VAL A 254 6.55 -7.99 9.44
CA VAL A 254 5.31 -7.96 8.63
C VAL A 254 4.29 -9.04 9.03
N ASP A 255 4.72 -10.06 9.75
CA ASP A 255 3.95 -11.26 10.12
C ASP A 255 3.88 -11.49 11.64
N GLY A 256 4.26 -10.50 12.44
CA GLY A 256 4.27 -10.56 13.91
C GLY A 256 2.87 -10.40 14.52
N ALA A 257 1.96 -11.36 14.30
CA ALA A 257 0.55 -11.24 14.68
C ALA A 257 0.20 -11.63 16.14
N THR A 258 1.13 -11.48 17.11
CA THR A 258 0.80 -11.73 18.52
C THR A 258 -0.04 -10.59 19.10
N LYS A 259 -0.92 -10.89 20.06
CA LYS A 259 -1.80 -9.88 20.69
C LYS A 259 -1.00 -8.73 21.29
N GLU A 260 0.13 -9.03 21.93
CA GLU A 260 1.03 -8.05 22.50
C GLU A 260 1.65 -7.15 21.43
N ASN A 261 2.05 -7.70 20.29
CA ASN A 261 2.62 -6.91 19.21
C ASN A 261 1.57 -6.02 18.53
N LEU A 262 0.37 -6.56 18.28
CA LEU A 262 -0.74 -5.80 17.71
C LEU A 262 -1.14 -4.61 18.61
N ASN A 263 -1.20 -4.81 19.94
CA ASN A 263 -1.45 -3.72 20.88
C ASN A 263 -0.33 -2.66 20.85
N LYS A 264 0.94 -3.08 20.79
CA LYS A 264 2.08 -2.16 20.66
C LYS A 264 2.01 -1.35 19.35
N LEU A 265 1.59 -1.96 18.24
CA LEU A 265 1.40 -1.24 16.97
C LEU A 265 0.29 -0.19 17.06
N VAL A 266 -0.80 -0.47 17.79
CA VAL A 266 -1.84 0.53 18.09
C VAL A 266 -1.27 1.70 18.90
N GLU A 267 -0.50 1.42 19.96
CA GLU A 267 0.16 2.47 20.75
C GLU A 267 1.13 3.30 19.91
N ILE A 268 1.89 2.67 19.00
CA ILE A 268 2.77 3.37 18.06
C ILE A 268 1.96 4.30 17.17
N GLY A 269 0.85 3.85 16.59
CA GLY A 269 -0.05 4.68 15.79
C GLY A 269 -0.62 5.87 16.58
N GLN A 270 -1.03 5.65 17.83
CA GLN A 270 -1.51 6.71 18.72
C GLN A 270 -0.42 7.74 19.03
N ARG A 271 0.82 7.30 19.27
CA ARG A 271 1.98 8.21 19.44
C ARG A 271 2.32 8.95 18.16
N LEU A 272 2.22 8.29 17.01
CA LEU A 272 2.50 8.88 15.70
C LEU A 272 1.60 10.08 15.41
N LEU A 273 0.34 10.05 15.86
CA LEU A 273 -0.56 11.22 15.78
C LEU A 273 -0.01 12.46 16.51
N LYS A 274 0.73 12.27 17.61
CA LYS A 274 1.30 13.35 18.42
C LYS A 274 2.68 13.80 17.95
N LYS A 275 3.35 13.02 17.08
CA LYS A 275 4.64 13.42 16.49
C LYS A 275 4.44 14.62 15.55
N ALA A 276 5.49 15.42 15.40
CA ALA A 276 5.51 16.53 14.46
C ALA A 276 5.33 16.02 13.01
N VAL A 277 4.61 16.79 12.21
CA VAL A 277 4.54 16.53 10.76
C VAL A 277 5.95 16.55 10.21
N SER A 278 6.27 15.55 9.40
CA SER A 278 7.61 15.38 8.83
C SER A 278 7.54 15.30 7.32
N ARG A 279 8.63 15.66 6.65
CA ARG A 279 8.80 15.52 5.20
C ARG A 279 10.12 14.84 4.92
N VAL A 280 10.16 14.05 3.85
CA VAL A 280 11.43 13.48 3.41
C VAL A 280 12.38 14.61 3.00
N ASN A 281 13.58 14.57 3.57
CA ASN A 281 14.70 15.37 3.12
C ASN A 281 15.27 14.73 1.85
N LEU A 282 15.40 15.52 0.78
CA LEU A 282 15.76 14.99 -0.54
C LEU A 282 17.23 14.53 -0.62
N ASP A 283 18.10 15.02 0.26
CA ASP A 283 19.51 14.65 0.31
C ASP A 283 19.74 13.42 1.18
N SER A 284 19.11 13.37 2.37
CA SER A 284 19.31 12.28 3.32
C SER A 284 18.35 11.10 3.12
N GLY A 285 17.20 11.32 2.47
CA GLY A 285 16.12 10.35 2.32
C GLY A 285 15.40 10.00 3.64
N LEU A 286 15.65 10.76 4.71
CA LEU A 286 15.02 10.59 6.02
C LEU A 286 13.86 11.58 6.20
N PHE A 287 12.84 11.17 6.96
CA PHE A 287 11.76 12.07 7.34
C PHE A 287 12.20 12.99 8.47
N GLU A 288 12.17 14.30 8.21
CA GLU A 288 12.57 15.35 9.14
C GLU A 288 11.34 16.21 9.53
N PRO A 289 11.20 16.58 10.82
CA PRO A 289 10.11 17.45 11.27
C PRO A 289 10.10 18.80 10.53
N ILE A 290 8.92 19.25 10.12
CA ILE A 290 8.74 20.56 9.52
C ILE A 290 8.65 21.61 10.63
N GLU A 291 9.48 22.65 10.56
CA GLU A 291 9.44 23.75 11.53
C GLU A 291 8.05 24.41 11.52
N LYS A 292 7.44 24.55 12.71
CA LYS A 292 6.08 25.10 12.89
C LYS A 292 4.97 24.35 12.13
N GLY A 293 5.22 23.10 11.71
CA GLY A 293 4.26 22.27 10.98
C GLY A 293 3.12 21.67 11.82
N GLY A 294 3.18 21.79 13.15
CA GLY A 294 2.23 21.16 14.07
C GLY A 294 2.41 19.63 14.16
N THR A 295 1.43 18.94 14.74
CA THR A 295 1.43 17.47 14.85
C THR A 295 0.73 16.81 13.67
N ASN A 296 0.95 15.50 13.49
CA ASN A 296 0.21 14.72 12.49
C ASN A 296 -1.31 14.77 12.73
N GLU A 297 -1.76 14.82 13.98
CA GLU A 297 -3.16 15.02 14.33
C GLU A 297 -3.69 16.38 13.81
N ASP A 298 -2.93 17.45 13.99
CA ASP A 298 -3.32 18.79 13.51
C ASP A 298 -3.40 18.83 11.98
N ALA A 299 -2.44 18.22 11.30
CA ALA A 299 -2.45 18.09 9.84
C ALA A 299 -3.65 17.26 9.36
N LEU A 300 -3.97 16.14 10.02
CA LEU A 300 -5.15 15.34 9.71
C LEU A 300 -6.45 16.13 9.92
N LYS A 301 -6.55 16.93 10.99
CA LYS A 301 -7.70 17.83 11.21
C LYS A 301 -7.82 18.88 10.10
N LYS A 302 -6.70 19.48 9.68
CA LYS A 302 -6.65 20.41 8.54
C LYS A 302 -7.11 19.74 7.25
N PHE A 303 -6.61 18.54 6.95
CA PHE A 303 -7.07 17.77 5.79
C PHE A 303 -8.56 17.44 5.89
N ALA A 304 -9.04 16.91 7.01
CA ALA A 304 -10.46 16.60 7.21
C ALA A 304 -11.37 17.82 6.94
N LYS A 305 -10.97 19.01 7.39
CA LYS A 305 -11.66 20.27 7.07
C LYS A 305 -11.68 20.54 5.57
N LEU A 306 -10.53 20.47 4.90
CA LEU A 306 -10.44 20.67 3.44
C LEU A 306 -11.30 19.67 2.66
N LEU A 307 -11.33 18.41 3.07
CA LEU A 307 -12.14 17.36 2.45
C LEU A 307 -13.64 17.64 2.61
N SER A 308 -14.07 18.07 3.81
CA SER A 308 -15.46 18.44 4.09
C SER A 308 -15.90 19.66 3.26
N GLU A 309 -15.09 20.72 3.24
CA GLU A 309 -15.35 21.93 2.45
C GLU A 309 -15.44 21.61 0.95
N GLU A 310 -14.51 20.82 0.43
CA GLU A 310 -14.50 20.39 -0.97
C GLU A 310 -15.75 19.56 -1.34
N ARG A 311 -16.20 18.67 -0.45
CA ARG A 311 -17.45 17.93 -0.63
C ARG A 311 -18.66 18.87 -0.69
N ILE A 312 -18.79 19.78 0.27
CA ILE A 312 -19.89 20.75 0.32
C ILE A 312 -19.91 21.60 -0.96
N LEU A 313 -18.75 22.08 -1.41
CA LEU A 313 -18.63 22.86 -2.64
C LEU A 313 -19.10 22.09 -3.89
N ARG A 314 -18.84 20.79 -3.97
CA ARG A 314 -19.31 19.91 -5.06
C ARG A 314 -20.82 19.69 -5.00
N GLU A 315 -21.37 19.46 -3.81
CA GLU A 315 -22.82 19.26 -3.60
C GLU A 315 -23.63 20.53 -3.96
N VAL A 316 -23.11 21.72 -3.67
CA VAL A 316 -23.73 23.00 -4.04
C VAL A 316 -23.67 23.26 -5.55
N LYS A 317 -22.58 22.86 -6.21
CA LYS A 317 -22.39 23.05 -7.66
C LYS A 317 -23.07 21.97 -8.50
N SER A 318 -23.48 20.86 -7.90
CA SER A 318 -24.15 19.76 -8.60
C SER A 318 -25.49 20.23 -9.18
N PRO A 319 -25.75 20.02 -10.48
CA PRO A 319 -26.99 20.44 -11.14
C PRO A 319 -28.25 19.79 -10.56
N PHE A 320 -28.14 18.71 -9.78
CA PHE A 320 -29.26 18.03 -9.13
C PHE A 320 -29.91 18.85 -7.99
N ASN A 321 -29.18 19.76 -7.33
CA ASN A 321 -29.73 20.59 -6.24
C ASN A 321 -30.35 21.91 -6.72
N LYS A 322 -30.23 22.27 -8.00
CA LYS A 322 -30.83 23.50 -8.56
C LYS A 322 -32.32 23.37 -8.92
N LYS A 323 -32.93 22.18 -8.75
CA LYS A 323 -34.34 21.95 -9.08
C LYS A 323 -35.34 22.19 -7.94
N CYS A 324 -34.89 22.48 -6.71
CA CYS A 324 -35.79 22.77 -5.56
C CYS A 324 -35.93 24.27 -5.22
N SER A 325 -35.45 25.17 -6.06
CA SER A 325 -35.56 26.61 -5.83
C SER A 325 -36.04 27.36 -7.06
N LYS A 326 -37.28 27.08 -7.48
CA LYS A 326 -38.14 28.01 -8.22
C LYS A 326 -39.60 27.78 -7.85
#